data_AF-A0A8X6Q4Y1-F1
#
_entry.id   AF-A0A8X6Q4Y1-F1
#
_cell.length_a   1.000
_cell.length_b   1.000
_cell.length_c   1.000
_cell.angle_alpha   90.00
_cell.angle_beta   90.00
_cell.angle_gamma   90.00
#
_symmetry.space_group_name_H-M   'P 1'
#
loop_
_entity.id
_entity.type
_entity.pdbx_description
1 polymer ?
#
loop_
_entity_poly.entity_id
_entity_poly.type
_entity_poly.pdbx_seq_one_letter_code
_entity_poly.pdbx_strand_id
1 'polypeptide(L)'
;GAALSRLRALLDIHTVSHTYRLLASDELVTSGVAFASLQNAVRKNFLHDPTPGKYSDFLNGKKVDEFARESENLSTQWSRSRHSADRLRKFLKIEWIWNVEPGCFFLNLFRAPNPVDVALSPAGLVTRPLRDDLETYFINQLSGLVDQGKNGAVFSQHPASNLFLQ
;
A
#
# COMPACT_ATOMS: atom_id res chain seq x y z
N GLY A 1 13.13 15.95 -5.55
CA GLY A 1 12.45 14.75 -6.10
C GLY A 1 12.13 13.71 -5.04
N ALA A 2 13.16 13.12 -4.39
CA ALA A 2 13.02 11.98 -3.47
C ALA A 2 12.16 12.24 -2.22
N ALA A 3 12.25 13.42 -1.59
CA ALA A 3 11.45 13.75 -0.40
C ALA A 3 9.93 13.76 -0.67
N LEU A 4 9.51 14.27 -1.84
CA LEU A 4 8.11 14.24 -2.27
C LEU A 4 7.64 12.81 -2.53
N SER A 5 8.51 11.94 -3.06
CA SER A 5 8.18 10.52 -3.26
C SER A 5 8.04 9.76 -1.93
N ARG A 6 8.86 10.07 -0.92
CA ARG A 6 8.77 9.45 0.42
C ARG A 6 7.50 9.88 1.16
N LEU A 7 7.18 11.18 1.16
CA LEU A 7 5.94 11.69 1.76
C LEU A 7 4.70 11.06 1.11
N ARG A 8 4.70 10.92 -0.22
CA ARG A 8 3.61 10.27 -0.94
C ARG A 8 3.46 8.80 -0.56
N ALA A 9 4.57 8.07 -0.48
CA ALA A 9 4.56 6.68 -0.05
C ALA A 9 4.03 6.51 1.39
N LEU A 10 4.32 7.43 2.31
CA LEU A 10 3.76 7.40 3.67
C LEU A 10 2.24 7.62 3.70
N LEU A 11 1.70 8.49 2.85
CA LEU A 11 0.26 8.67 2.70
C LEU A 11 -0.41 7.42 2.10
N ASP A 12 0.27 6.78 1.15
CA ASP A 12 -0.21 5.54 0.55
C ASP A 12 -0.23 4.41 1.60
N ILE A 13 0.81 4.30 2.45
CA ILE A 13 0.87 3.36 3.58
C ILE A 13 -0.27 3.61 4.55
N HIS A 14 -0.55 4.87 4.88
CA HIS A 14 -1.65 5.20 5.79
C HIS A 14 -3.00 4.79 5.20
N THR A 15 -3.21 5.02 3.91
CA THR A 15 -4.45 4.64 3.20
C THR A 15 -4.65 3.13 3.21
N VAL A 16 -3.62 2.36 2.83
CA VAL A 16 -3.68 0.88 2.83
C VAL A 16 -3.86 0.34 4.26
N SER A 17 -3.13 0.90 5.23
CA SER A 17 -3.28 0.53 6.63
C SER A 17 -4.70 0.79 7.12
N HIS A 18 -5.28 1.96 6.84
CA HIS A 18 -6.65 2.27 7.25
C HIS A 18 -7.67 1.29 6.65
N THR A 19 -7.55 1.00 5.35
CA THR A 19 -8.39 -0.02 4.69
C THR A 19 -8.27 -1.38 5.36
N TYR A 20 -7.06 -1.77 5.74
CA TYR A 20 -6.83 -3.05 6.41
C TYR A 20 -7.57 -3.11 7.76
N ARG A 21 -7.47 -2.04 8.55
CA ARG A 21 -8.16 -1.97 9.85
C ARG A 21 -9.67 -2.04 9.73
N LEU A 22 -10.25 -1.48 8.67
CA LEU A 22 -11.69 -1.60 8.41
C LEU A 22 -12.08 -3.05 8.09
N LEU A 23 -11.33 -3.72 7.22
CA LEU A 23 -11.66 -5.07 6.73
C LEU A 23 -11.30 -6.18 7.72
N ALA A 24 -10.25 -5.99 8.51
CA ALA A 24 -9.76 -6.95 9.50
C ALA A 24 -10.18 -6.58 10.93
N SER A 25 -11.13 -5.66 11.11
CA SER A 25 -11.61 -5.29 12.46
C SER A 25 -12.15 -6.50 13.21
N ASP A 26 -11.75 -6.65 14.48
CA ASP A 26 -12.30 -7.67 15.38
C ASP A 26 -13.81 -7.45 15.63
N GLU A 27 -14.28 -6.23 15.46
CA GLU A 27 -15.71 -5.91 15.54
C GLU A 27 -16.43 -6.30 14.25
N LEU A 28 -17.25 -7.36 14.34
CA LEU A 28 -18.03 -7.93 13.24
C LEU A 28 -18.93 -6.91 12.51
N VAL A 29 -19.45 -5.92 13.23
CA VAL A 29 -20.29 -4.87 12.65
C VAL A 29 -19.45 -3.98 11.74
N THR A 30 -18.31 -3.50 12.24
CA THR A 30 -17.41 -2.63 11.47
C THR A 30 -16.85 -3.37 10.25
N SER A 31 -16.35 -4.60 10.43
CA SER A 31 -15.82 -5.39 9.31
C SER A 31 -16.91 -5.80 8.31
N GLY A 32 -18.11 -6.14 8.78
CA GLY A 32 -19.26 -6.45 7.93
C GLY A 32 -19.72 -5.25 7.10
N VAL A 33 -19.85 -4.06 7.71
CA VAL A 33 -20.23 -2.83 7.00
C VAL A 33 -19.13 -2.40 6.03
N ALA A 34 -17.86 -2.49 6.42
CA ALA A 34 -16.73 -2.21 5.55
C ALA A 34 -16.75 -3.15 4.34
N PHE A 35 -16.95 -4.44 4.56
CA PHE A 35 -17.00 -5.42 3.48
C PHE A 35 -18.19 -5.19 2.54
N ALA A 36 -19.40 -4.96 3.07
CA ALA A 36 -20.57 -4.63 2.26
C ALA A 36 -20.36 -3.36 1.42
N SER A 37 -19.70 -2.35 1.98
CA SER A 37 -19.32 -1.12 1.27
C SER A 37 -18.32 -1.41 0.14
N LEU A 38 -17.33 -2.27 0.37
CA LEU A 38 -16.40 -2.74 -0.66
C LEU A 38 -17.15 -3.50 -1.76
N GLN A 39 -18.04 -4.43 -1.40
CA GLN A 39 -18.86 -5.17 -2.38
C GLN A 39 -19.64 -4.23 -3.29
N ASN A 40 -20.23 -3.18 -2.73
CA ASN A 40 -20.96 -2.16 -3.50
C ASN A 40 -20.03 -1.37 -4.43
N ALA A 41 -18.83 -0.98 -3.97
CA ALA A 41 -17.86 -0.31 -4.83
C ALA A 41 -17.41 -1.22 -5.98
N VAL A 42 -17.19 -2.50 -5.70
CA VAL A 42 -16.77 -3.49 -6.68
C VAL A 42 -17.89 -3.76 -7.69
N ARG A 43 -19.13 -4.01 -7.25
CA ARG A 43 -20.29 -4.20 -8.14
C ARG A 43 -20.53 -3.03 -9.10
N LYS A 44 -20.22 -1.79 -8.68
CA LYS A 44 -20.31 -0.61 -9.58
C LYS A 44 -19.29 -0.65 -10.72
N ASN A 45 -18.17 -1.34 -10.52
CA ASN A 45 -17.09 -1.45 -11.50
C ASN A 45 -17.25 -2.69 -12.40
N PHE A 46 -18.01 -3.72 -12.00
CA PHE A 46 -18.22 -4.96 -12.77
C PHE A 46 -19.58 -4.98 -13.49
N LEU A 47 -19.65 -5.70 -14.62
CA LEU A 47 -20.91 -5.99 -15.34
C LEU A 47 -21.74 -7.10 -14.68
N HIS A 48 -21.06 -8.05 -14.04
CA HIS A 48 -21.65 -9.22 -13.39
C HIS A 48 -21.35 -9.21 -11.89
N ASP A 49 -22.05 -10.05 -11.13
CA ASP A 49 -21.76 -10.18 -9.70
C ASP A 49 -20.32 -10.71 -9.48
N PRO A 50 -19.49 -10.00 -8.69
CA PRO A 50 -18.10 -10.34 -8.50
C PRO A 50 -17.95 -11.61 -7.66
N THR A 51 -17.11 -12.55 -8.12
CA THR A 51 -16.69 -13.70 -7.32
C THR A 51 -15.77 -13.26 -6.16
N PRO A 52 -15.63 -14.04 -5.08
CA PRO A 52 -14.86 -13.62 -3.90
C PRO A 52 -13.43 -13.15 -4.20
N GLY A 53 -12.73 -13.79 -5.15
CA GLY A 53 -11.37 -13.38 -5.56
C GLY A 53 -11.30 -12.01 -6.24
N LYS A 54 -12.41 -11.53 -6.81
CA LYS A 54 -12.46 -10.24 -7.51
C LYS A 54 -12.35 -9.05 -6.55
N TYR A 55 -12.70 -9.23 -5.28
CA TYR A 55 -12.53 -8.18 -4.28
C TYR A 55 -11.04 -7.92 -3.98
N SER A 56 -10.24 -8.98 -3.80
CA SER A 56 -8.79 -8.85 -3.66
C SER A 56 -8.15 -8.31 -4.94
N ASP A 57 -8.57 -8.76 -6.12
CA ASP A 57 -8.04 -8.26 -7.40
C ASP A 57 -8.32 -6.76 -7.59
N PHE A 58 -9.50 -6.30 -7.20
CA PHE A 58 -9.85 -4.88 -7.20
C PHE A 58 -8.92 -4.07 -6.28
N LEU A 59 -8.73 -4.49 -5.02
CA LEU A 59 -7.85 -3.81 -4.07
C LEU A 59 -6.38 -3.84 -4.50
N ASN A 60 -5.99 -4.89 -5.22
CA ASN A 60 -4.67 -5.07 -5.81
C ASN A 60 -4.43 -4.24 -7.08
N GLY A 61 -5.45 -3.55 -7.59
CA GLY A 61 -5.32 -2.71 -8.78
C GLY A 61 -5.22 -3.48 -10.08
N LYS A 62 -5.44 -4.80 -10.08
CA LYS A 62 -5.41 -5.59 -11.32
C LYS A 62 -6.43 -5.02 -12.30
N LYS A 63 -6.01 -4.82 -13.55
CA LYS A 63 -6.93 -4.50 -14.65
C LYS A 63 -7.59 -5.80 -15.05
N VAL A 64 -8.83 -6.00 -14.62
CA VAL A 64 -9.66 -7.08 -15.16
C VAL A 64 -10.44 -6.46 -16.31
N ASP A 65 -10.33 -7.02 -17.52
CA ASP A 65 -11.08 -6.55 -18.71
C ASP A 65 -12.61 -6.58 -18.48
N GLU A 66 -13.07 -7.26 -17.43
CA GLU A 66 -14.46 -7.29 -16.94
C GLU A 66 -14.89 -6.01 -16.19
N PHE A 67 -13.98 -5.08 -15.89
CA PHE A 67 -14.32 -3.77 -15.31
C PHE A 67 -14.89 -2.84 -16.40
N ALA A 68 -16.00 -3.22 -17.02
CA ALA A 68 -16.50 -2.54 -18.21
C ALA A 68 -17.32 -1.28 -17.91
N ARG A 69 -17.62 -0.99 -16.63
CA ARG A 69 -18.31 0.24 -16.24
C ARG A 69 -17.26 1.29 -15.89
N GLU A 70 -17.17 2.35 -16.69
CA GLU A 70 -16.66 3.64 -16.23
C GLU A 70 -17.56 4.10 -15.08
N SER A 71 -17.27 3.62 -13.87
CA SER A 71 -17.96 4.14 -12.70
C SER A 71 -17.58 5.60 -12.59
N GLU A 72 -18.56 6.50 -12.64
CA GLU A 72 -18.37 7.92 -12.31
C GLU A 72 -17.48 8.01 -11.06
N ASN A 73 -16.33 8.65 -11.24
CA ASN A 73 -15.17 8.67 -10.34
C ASN A 73 -15.48 9.37 -8.99
N LEU A 74 -16.42 8.85 -8.21
CA LEU A 74 -16.50 9.18 -6.80
C LEU A 74 -15.29 8.51 -6.15
N SER A 75 -14.34 9.35 -5.70
CA SER A 75 -13.15 8.97 -4.94
C SER A 75 -13.55 8.30 -3.62
N THR A 76 -13.93 7.03 -3.71
CA THR A 76 -14.22 6.18 -2.56
C THR A 76 -12.92 5.79 -1.87
N GLN A 77 -13.00 5.48 -0.57
CA GLN A 77 -11.88 4.90 0.18
C GLN A 77 -11.28 3.68 -0.57
N TRP A 78 -12.12 2.90 -1.27
CA TRP A 78 -11.73 1.70 -2.00
C TRP A 78 -10.91 2.01 -3.24
N SER A 79 -11.30 3.00 -4.05
CA SER A 79 -10.50 3.46 -5.20
C SER A 79 -9.17 4.07 -4.72
N ARG A 80 -9.17 4.85 -3.63
CA ARG A 80 -7.94 5.38 -3.04
C ARG A 80 -7.02 4.26 -2.55
N SER A 81 -7.57 3.26 -1.89
CA SER A 81 -6.84 2.09 -1.41
C SER A 81 -6.23 1.31 -2.57
N ARG A 82 -7.01 1.04 -3.62
CA ARG A 82 -6.57 0.40 -4.87
C ARG A 82 -5.37 1.13 -5.46
N HIS A 83 -5.47 2.44 -5.68
CA HIS A 83 -4.39 3.21 -6.26
C HIS A 83 -3.17 3.34 -5.34
N SER A 84 -3.37 3.37 -4.03
CA SER A 84 -2.29 3.40 -3.05
C SER A 84 -1.53 2.07 -3.02
N ALA A 85 -2.26 0.95 -3.06
CA ALA A 85 -1.66 -0.39 -3.14
C ALA A 85 -0.88 -0.57 -4.45
N ASP A 86 -1.44 -0.17 -5.59
CA ASP A 86 -0.75 -0.20 -6.89
C ASP A 86 0.56 0.63 -6.90
N ARG A 87 0.55 1.82 -6.29
CA ARG A 87 1.76 2.63 -6.14
C ARG A 87 2.77 1.99 -5.19
N LEU A 88 2.34 1.51 -4.03
CA LEU A 88 3.22 0.87 -3.06
C LEU A 88 3.86 -0.40 -3.60
N ARG A 89 3.17 -1.15 -4.46
CA ARG A 89 3.69 -2.35 -5.13
C ARG A 89 4.99 -2.13 -5.92
N LYS A 90 5.25 -0.88 -6.33
CA LYS A 90 6.49 -0.50 -7.04
C LYS A 90 7.71 -0.46 -6.12
N PHE A 91 7.48 -0.32 -4.81
CA PHE A 91 8.52 -0.20 -3.78
C PHE A 91 8.54 -1.42 -2.85
N LEU A 92 7.36 -1.93 -2.51
CA LEU A 92 7.11 -2.97 -1.52
C LEU A 92 6.34 -4.12 -2.19
N LYS A 93 6.74 -5.37 -1.92
CA LYS A 93 5.98 -6.52 -2.43
C LYS A 93 4.76 -6.78 -1.54
N ILE A 94 3.64 -6.12 -1.84
CA ILE A 94 2.39 -6.24 -1.06
C ILE A 94 1.24 -6.82 -1.87
N GLU A 95 0.38 -7.62 -1.23
CA GLU A 95 -0.79 -8.19 -1.88
C GLU A 95 -1.98 -8.38 -0.93
N TRP A 96 -3.15 -7.93 -1.36
CA TRP A 96 -4.42 -8.26 -0.72
C TRP A 96 -4.81 -9.69 -1.09
N ILE A 97 -5.10 -10.51 -0.09
CA ILE A 97 -5.55 -11.89 -0.25
C ILE A 97 -6.91 -12.01 0.42
N TRP A 98 -7.89 -12.53 -0.32
CA TRP A 98 -9.16 -12.96 0.23
C TRP A 98 -9.03 -14.41 0.71
N ASN A 99 -9.24 -14.66 2.00
CA ASN A 99 -9.32 -16.01 2.52
C ASN A 99 -10.79 -16.43 2.61
N VAL A 100 -11.14 -17.53 1.93
CA VAL A 100 -12.50 -18.07 1.88
C VAL A 100 -12.97 -18.57 3.25
N GLU A 101 -12.05 -19.13 4.04
CA GLU A 101 -12.30 -19.60 5.42
C GLU A 101 -11.20 -19.00 6.31
N PRO A 102 -11.45 -17.87 6.99
CA PRO A 102 -12.72 -17.52 7.66
C PRO A 102 -13.57 -16.43 6.96
N GLY A 103 -13.31 -16.09 5.69
CA GLY A 103 -14.06 -15.04 4.99
C GLY A 103 -13.54 -13.63 5.29
N CYS A 104 -12.22 -13.46 5.38
CA CYS A 104 -11.58 -12.20 5.73
C CYS A 104 -10.44 -11.83 4.77
N PHE A 105 -10.04 -10.56 4.82
CA PHE A 105 -8.90 -10.07 4.06
C PHE A 105 -7.60 -10.14 4.87
N PHE A 106 -6.54 -10.53 4.18
CA PHE A 106 -5.17 -10.39 4.64
C PHE A 106 -4.41 -9.44 3.72
N LEU A 107 -3.46 -8.71 4.28
CA LEU A 107 -2.45 -7.98 3.52
C LEU A 107 -1.13 -8.71 3.67
N ASN A 108 -0.73 -9.42 2.62
CA ASN A 108 0.54 -10.11 2.59
C ASN A 108 1.68 -9.14 2.31
N LEU A 109 2.79 -9.31 3.03
CA LEU A 109 4.03 -8.58 2.88
C LEU A 109 5.12 -9.59 2.52
N PHE A 110 5.48 -9.69 1.24
CA PHE A 110 6.49 -10.65 0.80
C PHE A 110 7.89 -10.13 1.13
N ARG A 111 8.37 -10.45 2.32
CA ARG A 111 9.75 -10.22 2.76
C ARG A 111 10.60 -11.42 2.34
N ALA A 112 11.54 -11.22 1.41
CA ALA A 112 12.51 -12.27 1.11
C ALA A 112 13.46 -12.46 2.31
N PRO A 113 13.85 -13.70 2.68
CA PRO A 113 13.57 -14.96 1.98
C PRO A 113 12.39 -15.76 2.56
N ASN A 114 11.76 -15.32 3.64
CA ASN A 114 10.66 -16.04 4.28
C ASN A 114 9.34 -15.29 4.12
N PRO A 115 8.41 -15.78 3.27
CA PRO A 115 7.05 -15.28 3.18
C PRO A 115 6.32 -15.74 4.45
N VAL A 116 6.60 -15.08 5.58
CA VAL A 116 5.75 -15.22 6.75
C VAL A 116 4.48 -14.47 6.39
N ASP A 117 3.38 -15.19 6.23
CA ASP A 117 2.04 -14.63 6.27
C ASP A 117 1.85 -14.04 7.66
N VAL A 118 2.34 -12.82 7.87
CA VAL A 118 2.08 -12.11 9.10
C VAL A 118 0.62 -11.70 9.01
N ALA A 119 -0.26 -12.40 9.73
CA ALA A 119 -1.59 -11.89 10.03
C ALA A 119 -1.42 -10.65 10.92
N LEU A 120 -1.44 -9.47 10.31
CA LEU A 120 -1.15 -8.21 11.00
C LEU A 120 -2.38 -7.85 11.85
N SER A 121 -2.24 -7.58 13.15
CA SER A 121 -3.42 -7.21 13.94
C SER A 121 -4.01 -5.83 13.58
N PRO A 122 -5.31 -5.59 13.85
CA PRO A 122 -6.11 -4.52 13.27
C PRO A 122 -5.84 -3.12 13.82
N ALA A 123 -5.00 -2.95 14.84
CA ALA A 123 -4.85 -1.65 15.52
C ALA A 123 -3.50 -0.95 15.26
N GLY A 124 -2.42 -1.70 15.03
CA GLY A 124 -1.07 -1.11 14.97
C GLY A 124 0.00 -1.90 14.24
N LEU A 125 -0.34 -3.04 13.64
CA LEU A 125 0.68 -3.97 13.17
C LEU A 125 0.97 -3.89 11.67
N VAL A 126 0.16 -3.24 10.82
CA VAL A 126 0.51 -3.10 9.38
C VAL A 126 1.40 -1.90 9.11
N THR A 127 1.14 -0.77 9.77
CA THR A 127 1.80 0.51 9.43
C THR A 127 3.29 0.50 9.76
N ARG A 128 3.71 -0.10 10.88
CA ARG A 128 5.12 -0.19 11.27
C ARG A 128 5.92 -1.05 10.28
N PRO A 129 5.56 -2.32 10.01
CA PRO A 129 6.20 -3.14 9.00
C PRO A 129 6.31 -2.48 7.62
N LEU A 130 5.25 -1.83 7.14
CA LEU A 130 5.28 -1.12 5.87
C LEU A 130 6.25 0.07 5.87
N ARG A 131 6.34 0.80 6.99
CA ARG A 131 7.29 1.90 7.14
C ARG A 131 8.72 1.39 7.17
N ASP A 132 8.99 0.35 7.95
CA ASP A 132 10.33 -0.25 8.07
C ASP A 132 10.82 -0.78 6.71
N ASP A 133 9.94 -1.44 5.94
CA ASP A 133 10.27 -1.95 4.61
C ASP A 133 10.50 -0.79 3.61
N LEU A 134 9.74 0.30 3.73
CA LEU A 134 9.92 1.49 2.90
C LEU A 134 11.24 2.20 3.21
N GLU A 135 11.59 2.31 4.48
CA GLU A 135 12.88 2.87 4.90
C GLU A 135 14.04 2.02 4.40
N THR A 136 13.94 0.70 4.55
CA THR A 136 14.91 -0.25 4.00
C THR A 136 15.05 -0.09 2.49
N TYR A 137 13.94 0.03 1.75
CA TYR A 137 13.97 0.27 0.31
C TYR A 137 14.74 1.56 -0.05
N PHE A 138 14.42 2.68 0.60
CA PHE A 138 15.09 3.95 0.31
C PHE A 138 16.55 3.96 0.75
N ILE A 139 16.90 3.35 1.88
CA ILE A 139 18.29 3.20 2.33
C ILE A 139 19.07 2.37 1.32
N ASN A 140 18.53 1.25 0.85
CA ASN A 140 19.18 0.41 -0.17
C ASN A 140 19.32 1.14 -1.50
N GLN A 141 18.31 1.91 -1.90
CA GLN A 141 18.37 2.72 -3.10
C GLN A 141 19.47 3.80 -2.98
N LEU A 142 19.57 4.48 -1.84
CA LEU A 142 20.61 5.49 -1.59
C LEU A 142 22.01 4.88 -1.44
N SER A 143 22.11 3.71 -0.82
CA SER A 143 23.38 3.00 -0.63
C SER A 143 23.86 2.32 -1.91
N GLY A 144 22.95 1.99 -2.83
CA GLY A 144 23.30 1.55 -4.18
C GLY A 144 23.78 2.67 -5.10
N LEU A 145 23.64 3.94 -4.69
CA LEU A 145 24.14 5.11 -5.41
C LEU A 145 25.59 5.47 -5.03
N VAL A 146 26.39 4.50 -4.54
CA VAL A 146 27.82 4.71 -4.25
C VAL A 146 28.56 5.18 -5.51
N ASP A 147 29.14 6.38 -5.37
CA ASP A 147 30.10 7.07 -6.23
C ASP A 147 29.72 7.38 -7.68
N GLN A 148 28.80 8.33 -7.88
CA GLN A 148 29.08 9.36 -8.89
C GLN A 148 30.06 10.39 -8.31
N GLY A 149 31.28 9.92 -8.03
CA GLY A 149 32.44 10.73 -7.71
C GLY A 149 32.78 11.64 -8.89
N LYS A 150 32.06 12.77 -9.00
CA LYS A 150 32.43 13.89 -9.87
C LYS A 150 31.74 15.21 -9.53
N ASN A 151 31.33 15.45 -8.28
CA ASN A 151 30.82 16.77 -7.87
C ASN A 151 31.41 17.28 -6.52
N GLY A 152 32.52 16.71 -6.06
CA GLY A 152 33.22 17.13 -4.85
C GLY A 152 33.84 18.54 -4.90
N ALA A 153 33.73 19.26 -6.01
CA ALA A 153 34.31 20.61 -6.16
C ALA A 153 33.32 21.77 -5.90
N VAL A 154 32.02 21.51 -5.68
CA VAL A 154 31.00 22.59 -5.60
C VAL A 154 30.48 22.84 -4.18
N PHE A 155 30.66 21.92 -3.24
CA PHE A 155 30.12 22.09 -1.88
C PHE A 155 31.05 22.85 -0.90
N SER A 156 32.25 23.24 -1.32
CA SER A 156 33.19 23.98 -0.47
C SER A 156 32.90 25.49 -0.33
N GLN A 157 31.86 26.02 -0.99
CA GLN A 157 31.59 27.47 -0.99
C GLN A 157 30.50 27.95 -0.01
N HIS A 158 29.77 27.06 0.68
CA HIS A 158 28.71 27.49 1.59
C HIS A 158 28.78 26.79 2.97
N PRO A 159 29.40 27.43 3.99
CA PRO A 159 29.56 26.87 5.33
C PRO A 159 28.26 26.72 6.14
N ALA A 160 27.11 27.15 5.62
CA ALA A 160 25.89 27.32 6.39
C ALA A 160 24.95 26.09 6.43
N SER A 161 25.29 24.96 5.80
CA SER A 161 24.40 23.80 5.70
C SER A 161 24.92 22.50 6.34
N ASN A 162 25.80 22.62 7.34
CA ASN A 162 26.25 21.47 8.15
C ASN A 162 25.50 21.34 9.48
N LEU A 163 24.31 21.92 9.62
CA LEU A 163 23.55 21.87 10.88
C LEU A 163 22.70 20.59 11.06
N PHE A 164 22.75 19.64 10.11
CA PHE A 164 21.95 18.40 10.16
C PHE A 164 22.76 17.14 10.51
N LEU A 165 24.02 17.29 10.94
CA LEU A 165 24.89 16.18 11.33
C LEU A 165 25.55 16.37 12.70
N GLN A 166 24.83 16.98 13.66
CA GLN A 166 25.19 16.91 15.08
C GLN A 166 24.10 16.23 15.88
#